data_AF-A0A4R2I101-F1
#
_entry.id   AF-A0A4R2I101-F1
#
_cell.length_a   1.000
_cell.length_b   1.000
_cell.length_c   1.000
_cell.angle_alpha   90.00
_cell.angle_beta   90.00
_cell.angle_gamma   90.00
#
_symmetry.space_group_name_H-M   'P 1'
#
loop_
_entity.id
_entity.type
_entity.pdbx_description
1 polymer ?
#
loop_
_entity_poly.entity_id
_entity_poly.type
_entity_poly.pdbx_seq_one_letter_code
_entity_poly.pdbx_strand_id
1 'polypeptide(L)'
;SSLGSYEPTGGRSWPSPVCAIASIPVTLVLRGYLLGVAHGAVATFFVAAVGHLFLVYTGSTRELSGAYGEDNTRDVLRRAKRKRHIWSSIDNLEIQSGDVDHLVIAPAGVYAIDSKWHAADLTDAVLDRDVATARAAARRANLILRSLRRQALEAQPLVVVWGRGQGDLPEAGCVVDGVLILRGSGLRSWLAQRPAGAISQNTPPK
;
A
#
# COMPACT_ATOMS: atom_id res chain seq x y z
N SER A 1 -24.78 -37.80 -97.22
CA SER A 1 -25.55 -36.75 -96.51
C SER A 1 -26.29 -37.45 -95.38
N SER A 2 -26.11 -37.28 -94.07
CA SER A 2 -25.45 -36.32 -93.15
C SER A 2 -25.11 -37.15 -91.89
N LEU A 3 -23.88 -37.30 -91.41
CA LEU A 3 -23.09 -36.45 -90.48
C LEU A 3 -23.82 -35.92 -89.21
N GLY A 4 -23.25 -36.29 -88.05
CA GLY A 4 -23.22 -35.55 -86.78
C GLY A 4 -24.12 -36.11 -85.65
N SER A 5 -23.75 -36.18 -84.37
CA SER A 5 -22.49 -35.98 -83.63
C SER A 5 -22.78 -36.27 -82.14
N TYR A 6 -21.79 -36.77 -81.41
CA TYR A 6 -21.76 -36.96 -79.95
C TYR A 6 -21.64 -35.62 -79.21
N GLU A 7 -22.32 -35.44 -78.06
CA GLU A 7 -21.82 -34.61 -76.95
C GLU A 7 -22.48 -34.97 -75.59
N PRO A 8 -21.71 -35.09 -74.49
CA PRO A 8 -22.23 -35.35 -73.14
C PRO A 8 -22.32 -34.05 -72.34
N THR A 9 -23.50 -33.73 -71.80
CA THR A 9 -23.66 -32.54 -70.93
C THR A 9 -23.48 -32.92 -69.46
N GLY A 10 -22.34 -32.48 -68.91
CA GLY A 10 -22.04 -32.54 -67.48
C GLY A 10 -23.00 -31.66 -66.66
N GLY A 11 -23.72 -32.27 -65.73
CA GLY A 11 -24.57 -31.61 -64.75
C GLY A 11 -23.73 -30.82 -63.74
N ARG A 12 -23.75 -29.49 -63.88
CA ARG A 12 -23.13 -28.53 -62.95
C ARG A 12 -24.03 -28.40 -61.72
N SER A 13 -23.66 -29.00 -60.60
CA SER A 13 -24.40 -28.90 -59.33
C SER A 13 -24.23 -27.50 -58.73
N TRP A 14 -25.28 -26.67 -58.80
CA TRP A 14 -25.34 -25.40 -58.09
C TRP A 14 -25.49 -25.66 -56.58
N PRO A 15 -24.72 -25.00 -55.70
CA PRO A 15 -24.95 -25.10 -54.26
C PRO A 15 -26.31 -24.50 -53.90
N SER A 16 -27.11 -25.28 -53.17
CA SER A 16 -28.47 -24.93 -52.75
C SER A 16 -28.49 -23.62 -51.94
N PRO A 17 -29.40 -22.68 -52.22
CA PRO A 17 -29.49 -21.36 -51.57
C PRO A 17 -29.82 -21.39 -50.06
N VAL A 18 -30.12 -22.57 -49.52
CA VAL A 18 -30.54 -22.77 -48.12
C VAL A 18 -29.39 -22.48 -47.13
N CYS A 19 -28.12 -22.71 -47.49
CA CYS A 19 -26.98 -22.39 -46.63
C CYS A 19 -26.68 -20.88 -46.51
N ALA A 20 -27.10 -20.08 -47.49
CA ALA A 20 -26.86 -18.64 -47.48
C ALA A 20 -27.82 -17.90 -46.54
N ILE A 21 -29.02 -18.43 -46.29
CA ILE A 21 -30.06 -17.74 -45.52
C ILE A 21 -29.87 -17.94 -44.01
N ALA A 22 -29.35 -19.10 -43.58
CA ALA A 22 -29.12 -19.41 -42.16
C ALA A 22 -27.91 -18.67 -41.55
N SER A 23 -26.94 -18.24 -42.36
CA SER A 23 -25.73 -17.54 -41.89
C SER A 23 -25.94 -16.03 -41.68
N ILE A 24 -26.92 -15.43 -42.35
CA ILE A 24 -27.24 -14.00 -42.25
C ILE A 24 -27.74 -13.57 -40.85
N PRO A 25 -28.69 -14.26 -40.19
CA PRO A 25 -29.17 -13.85 -38.87
C PRO A 25 -28.10 -14.06 -37.79
N VAL A 26 -27.32 -15.14 -37.85
CA VAL A 26 -26.26 -15.44 -36.87
C VAL A 26 -25.13 -14.41 -36.94
N THR A 27 -24.71 -14.01 -38.15
CA THR A 27 -23.67 -13.00 -38.33
C THR A 27 -24.12 -11.60 -37.91
N LEU A 28 -25.39 -11.22 -38.13
CA LEU A 28 -25.95 -9.95 -37.65
C LEU A 28 -26.07 -9.89 -36.12
N VAL A 29 -26.53 -10.97 -35.49
CA VAL A 29 -26.63 -11.06 -34.01
C VAL A 29 -25.24 -11.05 -33.37
N LEU A 30 -24.28 -11.80 -33.93
CA LEU A 30 -22.89 -11.81 -33.45
C LEU A 30 -22.23 -10.43 -33.59
N ARG A 31 -22.47 -9.73 -34.70
CA ARG A 31 -21.94 -8.38 -34.94
C ARG A 31 -22.56 -7.35 -34.00
N GLY A 32 -23.86 -7.44 -33.72
CA GLY A 32 -24.54 -6.61 -32.73
C GLY A 32 -24.05 -6.87 -31.30
N TYR A 33 -23.84 -8.13 -30.93
CA TYR A 33 -23.30 -8.51 -29.61
C TYR A 33 -21.85 -8.02 -29.42
N LEU A 34 -20.98 -8.22 -30.43
CA LEU A 34 -19.61 -7.71 -30.41
C LEU A 34 -19.57 -6.17 -30.31
N LEU A 35 -20.48 -5.49 -31.01
CA LEU A 35 -20.62 -4.04 -30.91
C LEU A 35 -21.06 -3.64 -29.50
N GLY A 36 -21.99 -4.36 -28.88
CA GLY A 36 -22.40 -4.14 -27.49
C GLY A 36 -21.27 -4.35 -26.48
N VAL A 37 -20.48 -5.41 -26.63
CA VAL A 37 -19.29 -5.67 -25.80
C VAL A 37 -18.26 -4.54 -25.97
N ALA A 38 -18.02 -4.06 -27.18
CA ALA A 38 -17.12 -2.95 -27.43
C ALA A 38 -17.59 -1.66 -26.74
N HIS A 39 -18.88 -1.32 -26.84
CA HIS A 39 -19.43 -0.15 -26.14
C HIS A 39 -19.39 -0.30 -24.62
N GLY A 40 -19.69 -1.50 -24.10
CA GLY A 40 -19.57 -1.80 -22.67
C GLY A 40 -18.14 -1.66 -22.16
N ALA A 41 -17.16 -2.16 -22.93
CA ALA A 41 -15.74 -2.02 -22.62
C ALA A 41 -15.30 -0.55 -22.63
N VAL A 42 -15.71 0.24 -23.62
CA VAL A 42 -15.42 1.68 -23.70
C VAL A 42 -16.04 2.44 -22.53
N ALA A 43 -17.31 2.18 -22.20
CA ALA A 43 -17.97 2.83 -21.08
C ALA A 43 -17.30 2.48 -19.74
N THR A 44 -16.97 1.21 -19.52
CA THR A 44 -16.29 0.75 -18.31
C THR A 44 -14.88 1.36 -18.21
N PHE A 45 -14.13 1.37 -19.32
CA PHE A 45 -12.82 2.00 -19.39
C PHE A 45 -12.90 3.49 -19.10
N PHE A 46 -13.87 4.21 -19.67
CA PHE A 46 -14.03 5.64 -19.44
C PHE A 46 -14.32 5.96 -17.97
N VAL A 47 -15.23 5.22 -17.33
CA VAL A 47 -15.51 5.37 -15.89
C VAL A 47 -14.27 5.06 -15.05
N ALA A 48 -13.56 3.98 -15.35
CA ALA A 48 -12.32 3.62 -14.66
C ALA A 48 -11.22 4.69 -14.85
N ALA A 49 -11.07 5.23 -16.06
CA ALA A 49 -10.10 6.26 -16.39
C ALA A 49 -10.39 7.58 -15.67
N VAL A 50 -11.66 8.01 -15.63
CA VAL A 50 -12.08 9.20 -14.88
C VAL A 50 -11.85 9.00 -13.39
N GLY A 51 -12.22 7.85 -12.83
CA GLY A 51 -11.96 7.53 -11.43
C GLY A 51 -10.47 7.52 -11.09
N HIS A 52 -9.64 6.92 -11.96
CA HIS A 52 -8.19 6.89 -11.80
C HIS A 52 -7.58 8.29 -11.90
N LEU A 53 -7.99 9.09 -12.88
CA LEU A 53 -7.51 10.47 -13.05
C LEU A 53 -7.89 11.33 -11.85
N PHE A 54 -9.12 11.17 -11.34
CA PHE A 54 -9.56 11.84 -10.11
C PHE A 54 -8.67 11.47 -8.92
N LEU A 55 -8.43 10.17 -8.69
CA LEU A 55 -7.56 9.65 -7.63
C LEU A 55 -6.11 10.15 -7.70
N VAL A 56 -5.57 10.30 -8.92
CA VAL A 56 -4.22 10.83 -9.15
C VAL A 56 -4.19 12.34 -8.96
N TYR A 57 -5.19 13.07 -9.46
CA TYR A 57 -5.20 14.52 -9.49
C TYR A 57 -5.55 15.15 -8.13
N THR A 58 -6.48 14.56 -7.38
CA THR A 58 -6.85 15.07 -6.04
C THR A 58 -5.83 14.72 -4.97
N GLY A 59 -4.85 13.87 -5.28
CA GLY A 59 -3.90 13.39 -4.27
C GLY A 59 -4.53 12.53 -3.18
N SER A 60 -5.81 12.16 -3.29
CA SER A 60 -6.52 11.33 -2.31
C SER A 60 -5.86 9.97 -2.11
N THR A 61 -5.13 9.48 -3.12
CA THR A 61 -4.29 8.28 -2.99
C THR A 61 -3.22 8.43 -1.90
N ARG A 62 -2.62 9.60 -1.73
CA ARG A 62 -1.64 9.86 -0.67
C ARG A 62 -2.27 9.92 0.72
N GLU A 63 -3.42 10.59 0.85
CA GLU A 63 -4.15 10.66 2.12
C GLU A 63 -4.68 9.29 2.55
N LEU A 64 -5.31 8.57 1.63
CA LEU A 64 -5.76 7.20 1.86
C LEU A 64 -4.59 6.29 2.26
N SER A 65 -3.46 6.39 1.55
CA SER A 65 -2.28 5.59 1.85
C SER A 65 -1.67 5.90 3.22
N GLY A 66 -1.67 7.19 3.62
CA GLY A 66 -1.26 7.62 4.96
C GLY A 66 -2.15 7.00 6.04
N ALA A 67 -3.47 7.10 5.87
CA ALA A 67 -4.45 6.50 6.78
C ALA A 67 -4.28 4.97 6.87
N TYR A 68 -4.03 4.28 5.75
CA TYR A 68 -3.74 2.84 5.75
C TYR A 68 -2.48 2.49 6.55
N GLY A 69 -1.42 3.29 6.44
CA GLY A 69 -0.20 3.09 7.23
C GLY A 69 -0.45 3.25 8.74
N GLU A 70 -1.19 4.28 9.13
CA GLU A 70 -1.56 4.51 10.51
C GLU A 70 -2.44 3.38 11.07
N ASP A 71 -3.50 3.01 10.35
CA ASP A 71 -4.41 1.95 10.76
C ASP A 71 -3.69 0.60 10.87
N ASN A 72 -2.81 0.27 9.93
CA ASN A 72 -1.98 -0.94 10.01
C ASN A 72 -1.10 -0.94 11.26
N THR A 73 -0.48 0.20 11.59
CA THR A 73 0.33 0.34 12.82
C THR A 73 -0.52 0.15 14.06
N ARG A 74 -1.68 0.83 14.17
CA ARG A 74 -2.64 0.63 15.28
C ARG A 74 -3.01 -0.83 15.44
N ASP A 75 -3.24 -1.51 14.33
CA ASP A 75 -3.65 -2.90 14.32
C ASP A 75 -2.54 -3.84 14.81
N VAL A 76 -1.29 -3.56 14.47
CA VAL A 76 -0.12 -4.26 15.00
C VAL A 76 0.03 -4.01 16.51
N LEU A 77 -0.08 -2.75 16.95
CA LEU A 77 0.03 -2.37 18.36
C LEU A 77 -1.07 -2.99 19.21
N ARG A 78 -2.31 -3.02 18.71
CA ARG A 78 -3.44 -3.71 19.36
C ARG A 78 -3.16 -5.19 19.57
N ARG A 79 -2.59 -5.87 18.58
CA ARG A 79 -2.19 -7.28 18.68
C ARG A 79 -1.02 -7.46 19.64
N ALA A 80 -0.04 -6.56 19.63
CA ALA A 80 1.11 -6.58 20.54
C ALA A 80 0.68 -6.39 22.00
N LYS A 81 -0.26 -5.47 22.27
CA LYS A 81 -0.85 -5.23 23.60
C LYS A 81 -1.57 -6.46 24.12
N ARG A 82 -2.39 -7.11 23.28
CA ARG A 82 -3.08 -8.36 23.64
C ARG A 82 -2.11 -9.47 24.04
N LYS A 83 -0.94 -9.54 23.38
CA LYS A 83 0.13 -10.51 23.68
C LYS A 83 1.10 -10.04 24.78
N ARG A 84 0.85 -8.89 25.42
CA ARG A 84 1.69 -8.29 26.46
C ARG A 84 3.13 -7.97 26.04
N HIS A 85 3.38 -7.78 24.74
CA HIS A 85 4.66 -7.26 24.25
C HIS A 85 4.81 -5.76 24.52
N ILE A 86 3.69 -5.05 24.63
CA ILE A 86 3.62 -3.65 25.04
C ILE A 86 2.62 -3.52 26.19
N TRP A 87 2.81 -2.52 27.05
CA TRP A 87 1.90 -2.22 28.16
C TRP A 87 0.79 -1.27 27.74
N SER A 88 1.14 -0.23 26.99
CA SER A 88 0.18 0.75 26.49
C SER A 88 0.65 1.38 25.18
N SER A 89 -0.30 1.89 24.42
CA SER A 89 -0.07 2.77 23.27
C SER A 89 -1.06 3.93 23.36
N ILE A 90 -0.62 5.11 22.95
CA ILE A 90 -1.43 6.32 22.81
C ILE A 90 -1.29 6.76 21.35
N ASP A 91 -2.41 6.93 20.66
CA ASP A 91 -2.45 7.27 19.24
C ASP A 91 -2.82 8.76 19.07
N ASN A 92 -2.39 9.37 17.96
CA ASN A 92 -2.71 10.74 17.53
C ASN A 92 -2.55 11.78 18.64
N LEU A 93 -1.33 11.93 19.13
CA LEU A 93 -1.04 12.88 20.19
C LEU A 93 -0.80 14.27 19.59
N GLU A 94 -1.90 15.02 19.49
CA GLU A 94 -1.89 16.39 19.01
C GLU A 94 -1.31 17.35 20.07
N ILE A 95 -0.16 17.95 19.77
CA ILE A 95 0.39 19.07 20.53
C ILE A 95 0.19 20.34 19.69
N GLN A 96 0.01 21.49 20.34
CA GLN A 96 -0.08 22.80 19.68
C GLN A 96 1.07 23.10 18.67
N SER A 97 2.17 22.34 18.67
CA SER A 97 3.31 22.47 17.76
C SER A 97 3.57 21.27 16.84
N GLY A 98 2.59 20.37 16.70
CA GLY A 98 2.62 19.21 15.80
C GLY A 98 2.16 17.91 16.45
N ASP A 99 2.02 16.88 15.62
CA ASP A 99 1.46 15.58 16.01
C ASP A 99 2.56 14.52 16.24
N VAL A 100 2.19 13.48 17.00
CA VAL A 100 2.94 12.24 17.20
C VAL A 100 1.97 11.09 16.93
N ASP A 101 2.16 10.38 15.81
CA ASP A 101 1.26 9.31 15.35
C ASP A 101 0.98 8.29 16.47
N HIS A 102 2.05 7.70 17.06
CA HIS A 102 1.89 6.76 18.16
C HIS A 102 3.00 6.87 19.21
N LEU A 103 2.62 6.90 20.48
CA LEU A 103 3.52 6.75 21.63
C LEU A 103 3.30 5.39 22.29
N VAL A 104 4.31 4.54 22.26
CA VAL A 104 4.24 3.16 22.75
C VAL A 104 5.07 3.01 24.00
N ILE A 105 4.48 2.42 25.04
CA ILE A 105 5.14 2.05 26.29
C ILE A 105 5.29 0.54 26.32
N ALA A 106 6.53 0.08 26.29
CA ALA A 106 6.90 -1.33 26.31
C ALA A 106 7.86 -1.63 27.46
N PRO A 107 8.04 -2.91 27.85
CA PRO A 107 9.00 -3.28 28.89
C PRO A 107 10.44 -2.83 28.61
N ALA A 108 10.80 -2.66 27.34
CA ALA A 108 12.12 -2.22 26.92
C ALA A 108 12.28 -0.68 26.87
N GLY A 109 11.19 0.09 26.98
CA GLY A 109 11.25 1.55 26.93
C GLY A 109 10.02 2.20 26.33
N VAL A 110 10.15 3.49 26.04
CA VAL A 110 9.12 4.29 25.38
C VAL A 110 9.56 4.57 23.95
N TYR A 111 8.66 4.40 22.98
CA TYR A 111 8.93 4.60 21.56
C TYR A 111 7.94 5.60 20.98
N ALA A 112 8.43 6.63 20.32
CA ALA A 112 7.63 7.51 19.47
C ALA A 112 7.70 6.96 18.04
N ILE A 113 6.61 6.32 17.61
CA ILE A 113 6.50 5.66 16.32
C ILE A 113 5.85 6.63 15.34
N ASP A 114 6.55 6.90 14.24
CA ASP A 114 6.09 7.63 13.08
C ASP A 114 5.79 6.62 11.95
N SER A 115 4.57 6.62 11.43
CA SER A 115 4.13 5.67 10.41
C SER A 115 4.20 6.35 9.04
N LYS A 116 4.82 5.68 8.06
CA LYS A 116 5.00 6.23 6.71
C LYS A 116 4.61 5.22 5.66
N TRP A 117 3.81 5.64 4.70
CA TRP A 117 3.49 4.84 3.52
C TRP A 117 4.28 5.34 2.32
N HIS A 118 5.07 4.44 1.72
CA HIS A 118 5.82 4.72 0.52
C HIS A 118 5.37 3.82 -0.63
N ALA A 119 4.77 4.42 -1.66
CA ALA A 119 4.31 3.72 -2.86
C ALA A 119 5.45 3.42 -3.85
N ALA A 120 6.56 4.14 -3.73
CA ALA A 120 7.76 3.99 -4.54
C ALA A 120 8.94 3.54 -3.66
N ASP A 121 10.07 3.28 -4.32
CA ASP A 121 11.29 2.83 -3.67
C ASP A 121 11.88 3.96 -2.79
N LEU A 122 12.52 3.59 -1.68
CA LEU A 122 13.10 4.52 -0.72
C LEU A 122 14.43 5.08 -1.23
N THR A 123 14.54 6.41 -1.29
CA THR A 123 15.79 7.11 -1.54
C THR A 123 16.35 7.68 -0.23
N ASP A 124 17.67 7.94 -0.20
CA ASP A 124 18.32 8.52 0.99
C ASP A 124 17.66 9.83 1.43
N ALA A 125 17.31 10.71 0.48
CA ALA A 125 16.63 11.97 0.78
C ALA A 125 15.22 11.80 1.39
N VAL A 126 14.53 10.70 1.07
CA VAL A 126 13.23 10.35 1.69
C VAL A 126 13.46 9.83 3.10
N LEU A 127 14.44 8.95 3.29
CA LEU A 127 14.82 8.44 4.60
C LEU A 127 15.24 9.56 5.54
N ASP A 128 16.08 10.49 5.10
CA ASP A 128 16.53 11.65 5.89
C ASP A 128 15.35 12.50 6.38
N ARG A 129 14.34 12.69 5.52
CA ARG A 129 13.13 13.43 5.86
C ARG A 129 12.30 12.68 6.91
N ASP A 130 12.11 11.37 6.74
CA ASP A 130 11.37 10.53 7.67
C ASP A 130 12.07 10.49 9.04
N VAL A 131 13.40 10.34 9.05
CA VAL A 131 14.26 10.42 10.23
C VAL A 131 14.10 11.76 10.94
N ALA A 132 14.17 12.87 10.21
CA ALA A 132 13.99 14.21 10.79
C ALA A 132 12.61 14.37 11.44
N THR A 133 11.58 13.83 10.80
CA THR A 133 10.18 13.86 11.26
C THR A 133 9.99 13.03 12.53
N ALA A 134 10.47 11.78 12.54
CA ALA A 134 10.43 10.91 13.71
C ALA A 134 11.21 11.47 14.90
N ARG A 135 12.37 12.11 14.68
CA ARG A 135 13.10 12.80 15.76
C ARG A 135 12.31 13.97 16.32
N ALA A 136 11.62 14.73 15.47
CA ALA A 136 10.76 15.82 15.93
C ALA A 136 9.60 15.28 16.77
N ALA A 137 8.97 14.19 16.35
CA ALA A 137 7.92 13.50 17.11
C ALA A 137 8.42 13.00 18.47
N ALA A 138 9.58 12.34 18.51
CA ALA A 138 10.20 11.90 19.77
C ALA A 138 10.54 13.06 20.71
N ARG A 139 11.09 14.17 20.19
CA ARG A 139 11.32 15.39 20.98
C ARG A 139 10.04 15.92 21.61
N ARG A 140 8.94 15.96 20.84
CA ARG A 140 7.61 16.37 21.31
C ARG A 140 7.08 15.45 22.41
N ALA A 141 7.14 14.13 22.21
CA ALA A 141 6.77 13.16 23.23
C ALA A 141 7.58 13.35 24.52
N ASN A 142 8.88 13.61 24.41
CA ASN A 142 9.75 13.88 25.55
C ASN A 142 9.38 15.15 26.32
N LEU A 143 8.89 16.21 25.64
CA LEU A 143 8.38 17.40 26.32
C LEU A 143 7.18 17.08 27.22
N ILE A 144 6.30 16.18 26.78
CA ILE A 144 5.15 15.72 27.59
C ILE A 144 5.60 14.83 28.73
N LEU A 145 6.49 13.88 28.47
CA LEU A 145 7.01 13.02 29.54
C LEU A 145 7.68 13.87 30.64
N ARG A 146 8.38 14.94 30.25
CA ARG A 146 8.95 15.93 31.18
C ARG A 146 7.89 16.71 31.93
N SER A 147 6.81 17.18 31.28
CA SER A 147 5.72 17.90 31.95
C SER A 147 4.99 17.02 32.98
N LEU A 148 4.91 15.71 32.72
CA LEU A 148 4.37 14.70 33.63
C LEU A 148 5.36 14.26 34.73
N ARG A 149 6.52 14.92 34.85
CA ARG A 149 7.62 14.58 35.78
C ARG A 149 8.16 13.14 35.61
N ARG A 150 8.09 12.59 34.40
CA ARG A 150 8.65 11.28 34.02
C ARG A 150 9.98 11.43 33.27
N GLN A 151 10.88 12.25 33.81
CA GLN A 151 12.16 12.62 33.16
C GLN A 151 13.09 11.44 32.91
N ALA A 152 12.96 10.36 33.69
CA ALA A 152 13.75 9.14 33.53
C ALA A 152 13.35 8.29 32.30
N LEU A 153 12.23 8.62 31.65
CA LEU A 153 11.75 7.94 30.45
C LEU A 153 11.98 8.83 29.24
N GLU A 154 12.85 8.39 28.33
CA GLU A 154 13.05 9.04 27.03
C GLU A 154 12.38 8.21 25.94
N ALA A 155 11.53 8.86 25.15
CA ALA A 155 10.92 8.31 23.96
C ALA A 155 11.98 8.20 22.85
N GLN A 156 12.23 6.98 22.40
CA GLN A 156 13.12 6.69 21.28
C GLN A 156 12.36 6.84 19.95
N PRO A 157 12.90 7.57 18.96
CA PRO A 157 12.27 7.70 17.66
C PRO A 157 12.31 6.37 16.88
N LEU A 158 11.19 6.01 16.28
CA LEU A 158 11.03 4.82 15.44
C LEU A 158 10.23 5.20 14.19
N VAL A 159 10.71 4.83 13.00
CA VAL A 159 9.95 4.93 11.75
C VAL A 159 9.46 3.55 11.36
N VAL A 160 8.18 3.45 11.00
CA VAL A 160 7.59 2.22 10.48
C VAL A 160 7.13 2.47 9.05
N VAL A 161 7.73 1.74 8.12
CA VAL A 161 7.46 1.89 6.68
C VAL A 161 6.47 0.83 6.21
N TRP A 162 5.41 1.30 5.57
CA TRP A 162 4.39 0.52 4.87
C TRP A 162 4.43 0.78 3.36
N GLY A 163 3.72 -0.06 2.60
CA GLY A 163 3.68 0.02 1.15
C GLY A 163 4.85 -0.70 0.47
N ARG A 164 5.18 -0.28 -0.75
CA ARG A 164 6.23 -0.89 -1.58
C ARG A 164 7.63 -0.59 -1.02
N GLY A 165 7.85 0.61 -0.49
CA GLY A 165 9.16 1.03 0.01
C GLY A 165 9.69 0.19 1.18
N GLN A 166 8.84 -0.56 1.89
CA GLN A 166 9.33 -1.50 2.91
C GLN A 166 10.21 -2.61 2.32
N GLY A 167 10.07 -2.92 1.02
CA GLY A 167 10.88 -3.91 0.32
C GLY A 167 12.37 -3.57 0.34
N ASP A 168 12.70 -2.28 0.35
CA ASP A 168 14.08 -1.78 0.27
C ASP A 168 14.79 -1.83 1.63
N LEU A 169 14.05 -1.96 2.73
CA LEU A 169 14.62 -2.04 4.07
C LEU A 169 15.13 -3.45 4.37
N PRO A 170 16.21 -3.62 5.16
CA PRO A 170 16.58 -4.93 5.68
C PRO A 170 15.47 -5.54 6.57
N GLU A 171 15.41 -6.87 6.68
CA GLU A 171 14.40 -7.55 7.50
C GLU A 171 14.48 -7.18 8.99
N ALA A 172 15.71 -7.02 9.51
CA ALA A 172 15.95 -6.56 10.87
C ALA A 172 15.70 -5.05 11.08
N GLY A 173 15.43 -4.31 9.99
CA GLY A 173 15.47 -2.86 9.96
C GLY A 173 16.89 -2.29 9.85
N CYS A 174 16.97 -0.97 9.81
CA CYS A 174 18.23 -0.23 9.82
C CYS A 174 18.14 0.96 10.77
N VAL A 175 19.29 1.47 11.23
CA VAL A 175 19.35 2.68 12.06
C VAL A 175 19.99 3.79 11.23
N VAL A 176 19.31 4.91 11.12
CA VAL A 176 19.77 6.12 10.42
C VAL A 176 19.70 7.28 11.40
N ASP A 177 20.84 7.92 11.67
CA ASP A 177 20.99 9.02 12.64
C ASP A 177 20.35 8.78 14.01
N GLY A 178 20.46 7.54 14.51
CA GLY A 178 19.91 7.13 15.80
C GLY A 178 18.39 6.91 15.80
N VAL A 179 17.74 6.93 14.64
CA VAL A 179 16.34 6.53 14.44
C VAL A 179 16.34 5.12 13.87
N LEU A 180 15.60 4.23 14.52
CA LEU A 180 15.38 2.89 13.99
C LEU A 180 14.26 2.94 12.94
N ILE A 181 14.51 2.37 11.77
CA ILE A 181 13.57 2.28 10.66
C ILE A 181 13.24 0.80 10.46
N LEU A 182 11.95 0.46 10.53
CA LEU A 182 11.45 -0.90 10.43
C LEU A 182 10.47 -1.04 9.27
N ARG A 183 10.46 -2.23 8.68
CA ARG A 183 9.33 -2.71 7.88
C ARG A 183 8.10 -2.82 8.77
N GLY A 184 6.94 -2.36 8.29
CA GLY A 184 5.66 -2.53 8.98
C GLY A 184 5.35 -3.98 9.33
N SER A 185 5.66 -4.90 8.40
CA SER A 185 5.53 -6.35 8.62
C SER A 185 6.40 -6.89 9.77
N GLY A 186 7.55 -6.26 10.04
CA GLY A 186 8.49 -6.66 11.09
C GLY A 186 8.20 -6.08 12.48
N LEU A 187 7.39 -5.02 12.58
CA LEU A 187 7.18 -4.26 13.82
C LEU A 187 6.76 -5.14 15.00
N ARG A 188 5.78 -6.03 14.81
CA ARG A 188 5.27 -6.89 15.89
C ARG A 188 6.36 -7.82 16.42
N SER A 189 7.10 -8.45 15.52
CA SER A 189 8.16 -9.39 15.84
C SER A 189 9.30 -8.67 16.56
N TRP A 190 9.65 -7.46 16.08
CA TRP A 190 10.63 -6.61 16.74
C TRP A 190 10.23 -6.23 18.16
N LEU A 191 8.97 -5.81 18.39
CA LEU A 191 8.45 -5.53 19.74
C LEU A 191 8.47 -6.77 20.64
N ALA A 192 8.19 -7.95 20.09
CA ALA A 192 8.18 -9.20 20.85
C ALA A 192 9.58 -9.67 21.29
N GLN A 193 10.62 -9.31 20.54
CA GLN A 193 11.99 -9.75 20.78
C GLN A 193 12.74 -8.88 21.80
N ARG A 194 12.15 -7.76 22.26
CA ARG A 194 12.81 -6.84 23.20
C ARG A 194 12.56 -7.27 24.65
N PRO A 195 13.57 -7.76 25.39
CA PRO A 195 13.41 -8.10 26.80
C PRO A 195 13.13 -6.85 27.64
N ALA A 196 12.44 -7.04 28.77
CA ALA A 196 12.21 -5.99 29.75
C ALA A 196 13.54 -5.49 30.32
N GLY A 197 13.74 -4.17 30.38
CA GLY A 197 14.89 -3.57 31.07
C GLY A 197 16.04 -3.05 30.20
N ALA A 198 15.94 -3.07 28.87
CA ALA A 198 16.88 -2.35 28.00
C ALA A 198 16.54 -0.85 27.93
N ILE A 199 16.52 -0.17 29.08
CA ILE A 199 16.58 1.30 29.10
C ILE A 199 17.95 1.64 28.49
N SER A 200 17.98 1.95 27.19
CA SER A 200 19.20 2.28 26.46
C SER A 200 19.90 3.46 27.14
N GLN A 201 20.83 3.16 28.05
CA GLN A 201 21.96 4.01 28.31
C GLN A 201 22.89 3.91 27.10
N ASN A 202 22.49 4.54 25.99
CA ASN A 202 23.39 4.74 24.87
C ASN A 202 23.77 6.23 24.84
N THR A 203 24.52 6.63 25.87
CA THR A 203 25.30 7.87 25.86
C THR A 203 26.48 7.63 24.92
N PRO A 204 26.70 8.43 23.86
CA PRO A 204 27.87 8.27 23.02
C PRO A 204 29.15 8.52 23.84
N PRO A 205 30.25 7.77 23.58
CA PRO A 205 31.55 8.11 24.16
C PRO A 205 31.98 9.50 23.65
N LYS A 206 32.53 10.29 24.58
CA LYS A 206 33.11 11.61 24.31
C LYS A 206 34.27 11.55 23.33
#